data_AF-A0A961HFS7-F1
#
_entry.id   AF-A0A961HFS7-F1
#
_cell.length_a   1.000
_cell.length_b   1.000
_cell.length_c   1.000
_cell.angle_alpha   90.00
_cell.angle_beta   90.00
_cell.angle_gamma   90.00
#
_symmetry.space_group_name_H-M   'P 1'
#
loop_
_entity.id
_entity.type
_entity.pdbx_description
1 polymer ?
#
loop_
_entity_poly.entity_id
_entity_poly.type
_entity_poly.pdbx_seq_one_letter_code
_entity_poly.pdbx_strand_id
1 'polypeptide(L)'
;MPQAFPIHPVTGVRAIGFSKRGPIWPVIGASPDHDGDPASGAPPAGEQGDGQPPADRGFPADTPIAEMTVEQQLAYFKHHDRRKAEQLKKFGGITPEAARAAADRVAELEREQLSAADKAIADARDQASAEATATTEARVRAEMAGQLLEATVAGSGLPEAQQKAVLAMTDAAKFLDESGTFDTAGLRAHLATFASTTQSGTSRQWGQSGNNQPPANTGAALGLAEAHKRFGKNS
;
A
#
# COMPACT_ATOMS: atom_id res chain seq x y z
N MET A 1 -32.91 9.85 18.48
CA MET A 1 -32.91 9.28 17.11
C MET A 1 -32.52 10.40 16.16
N PRO A 2 -31.33 10.39 15.52
CA PRO A 2 -30.99 11.42 14.53
C PRO A 2 -31.95 11.30 13.33
N GLN A 3 -32.60 12.40 12.94
CA GLN A 3 -33.49 12.41 11.79
C GLN A 3 -32.67 12.20 10.51
N ALA A 4 -32.98 11.15 9.75
CA ALA A 4 -32.32 10.85 8.49
C ALA A 4 -32.94 11.71 7.37
N PHE A 5 -32.14 12.63 6.82
CA PHE A 5 -32.55 13.45 5.68
C PHE A 5 -32.48 12.67 4.36
N PRO A 6 -33.39 12.93 3.40
CA PRO A 6 -33.41 12.26 2.11
C PRO A 6 -32.18 12.63 1.27
N ILE A 7 -31.80 11.72 0.37
CA ILE A 7 -30.69 11.89 -0.58
C ILE A 7 -31.26 12.21 -1.95
N HIS A 8 -30.70 13.20 -2.65
CA HIS A 8 -31.19 13.64 -3.95
C HIS A 8 -30.95 12.52 -4.98
N PRO A 9 -31.95 12.14 -5.80
CA PRO A 9 -31.83 10.99 -6.71
C PRO A 9 -30.80 11.19 -7.83
N VAL A 10 -30.57 12.44 -8.25
CA VAL A 10 -29.63 12.77 -9.35
C VAL A 10 -28.21 13.09 -8.86
N THR A 11 -28.06 13.84 -7.76
CA THR A 11 -26.76 14.37 -7.31
C THR A 11 -26.16 13.56 -6.15
N GLY A 12 -26.93 12.67 -5.52
CA GLY A 12 -26.47 11.87 -4.39
C GLY A 12 -26.21 12.66 -3.10
N VAL A 13 -26.56 13.96 -3.06
CA VAL A 13 -26.30 14.79 -1.88
C VAL A 13 -27.46 14.70 -0.88
N ARG A 14 -27.13 14.67 0.41
CA ARG A 14 -28.11 14.63 1.51
C ARG A 14 -28.68 16.02 1.76
N ALA A 15 -30.00 16.13 1.95
CA ALA A 15 -30.64 17.40 2.26
C ALA A 15 -30.15 17.97 3.61
N ILE A 16 -30.02 19.30 3.69
CA ILE A 16 -29.57 20.00 4.91
C ILE A 16 -30.76 20.34 5.82
N GLY A 17 -31.97 20.38 5.26
CA GLY A 17 -33.18 20.65 6.02
C GLY A 17 -34.45 20.47 5.19
N PHE A 18 -35.59 20.83 5.78
CA PHE A 18 -36.89 20.86 5.11
C PHE A 18 -37.51 22.25 5.23
N SER A 19 -38.05 22.76 4.12
CA SER A 19 -38.91 23.94 4.09
C SER A 19 -40.37 23.51 3.90
N LYS A 20 -41.32 24.47 3.99
CA LYS A 20 -42.74 24.25 3.61
C LYS A 20 -42.93 23.76 2.17
N ARG A 21 -41.90 23.87 1.32
CA ARG A 21 -41.90 23.46 -0.09
C ARG A 21 -41.09 22.19 -0.37
N GLY A 22 -40.52 21.54 0.66
CA GLY A 22 -39.77 20.28 0.52
C GLY A 22 -38.32 20.35 0.99
N PRO A 23 -37.52 19.29 0.75
CA PRO A 23 -36.12 19.20 1.17
C PRO A 23 -35.24 20.30 0.56
N ILE A 24 -34.34 20.87 1.35
CA ILE A 24 -33.37 21.88 0.93
C ILE A 24 -32.07 21.17 0.53
N TRP A 25 -31.66 21.31 -0.73
CA TRP A 25 -30.46 20.71 -1.27
C TRP A 25 -29.28 21.68 -1.25
N PRO A 26 -28.08 21.25 -0.85
CA PRO A 26 -26.87 22.05 -1.05
C PRO A 26 -26.60 22.26 -2.54
N VAL A 27 -26.23 23.48 -2.90
CA VAL A 27 -25.74 23.83 -4.24
C VAL A 27 -24.24 23.61 -4.26
N ILE A 28 -23.76 22.66 -5.06
CA ILE A 28 -22.33 22.43 -5.28
C ILE A 28 -21.78 23.63 -6.06
N GLY A 29 -20.99 24.50 -5.39
CA GLY A 29 -20.35 25.67 -6.01
C GLY A 29 -20.45 26.98 -5.22
N ALA A 30 -21.23 27.03 -4.13
CA ALA A 30 -21.21 28.14 -3.19
C ALA A 30 -20.49 27.71 -1.89
N SER A 31 -19.40 28.39 -1.56
CA SER A 31 -18.72 28.24 -0.27
C SER A 31 -19.68 28.52 0.90
N PRO A 32 -19.49 27.88 2.07
CA PRO A 32 -20.44 27.95 3.17
C PRO A 32 -20.23 29.24 3.96
N ASP A 33 -20.98 30.30 3.65
CA ASP A 33 -21.10 31.47 4.52
C ASP A 33 -22.48 32.12 4.36
N HIS A 34 -23.54 31.53 4.95
CA HIS A 34 -24.62 32.27 5.62
C HIS A 34 -25.76 31.34 6.05
N ASP A 35 -25.99 31.29 7.37
CA ASP A 35 -27.32 31.02 7.93
C ASP A 35 -28.22 32.24 7.66
N GLY A 36 -29.38 32.05 7.02
CA GLY A 36 -30.51 32.99 7.10
C GLY A 36 -31.13 33.48 5.78
N ASP A 37 -32.31 32.89 5.48
CA ASP A 37 -33.45 33.42 4.71
C ASP A 37 -33.45 33.54 3.15
N PRO A 38 -34.61 33.30 2.50
CA PRO A 38 -34.73 33.09 1.05
C PRO A 38 -34.85 34.41 0.27
N ALA A 39 -33.87 34.70 -0.59
CA ALA A 39 -33.95 35.81 -1.54
C ALA A 39 -34.94 35.51 -2.67
N SER A 40 -36.14 36.07 -2.54
CA SER A 40 -37.05 36.30 -3.67
C SER A 40 -36.41 37.33 -4.61
N GLY A 41 -36.49 37.08 -5.92
CA GLY A 41 -35.95 37.96 -6.95
C GLY A 41 -36.54 39.38 -6.89
N ALA A 42 -35.66 40.35 -6.68
CA ALA A 42 -35.87 41.75 -6.98
C ALA A 42 -34.57 42.28 -7.64
N PRO A 43 -34.64 43.20 -8.62
CA PRO A 43 -33.45 43.82 -9.20
C PRO A 43 -32.65 44.54 -8.11
N PRO A 44 -31.31 44.70 -8.25
CA PRO A 44 -30.48 45.26 -7.20
C PRO A 44 -30.87 46.71 -6.93
N ALA A 45 -31.68 46.92 -5.89
CA ALA A 45 -31.86 48.21 -5.26
C ALA A 45 -30.53 48.56 -4.58
N GLY A 46 -30.03 49.76 -4.89
CA GLY A 46 -28.74 50.24 -4.44
C GLY A 46 -28.57 50.10 -2.92
N GLU A 47 -27.34 49.76 -2.54
CA GLU A 47 -26.89 49.69 -1.15
C GLU A 47 -27.24 50.98 -0.39
N GLN A 48 -28.31 50.91 0.40
CA GLN A 48 -28.58 51.81 1.51
C GLN A 48 -27.53 51.54 2.59
N GLY A 49 -26.46 52.33 2.56
CA GLY A 49 -25.52 52.43 3.68
C GLY A 49 -26.15 53.24 4.82
N ASP A 50 -26.30 52.58 5.96
CA ASP A 50 -26.26 53.08 7.34
C ASP A 50 -26.66 54.55 7.60
N GLY A 51 -27.87 54.74 8.11
CA GLY A 51 -28.10 55.26 9.47
C GLY A 51 -27.54 56.60 9.94
N GLN A 52 -26.88 57.41 9.09
CA GLN A 52 -26.44 58.77 9.43
C GLN A 52 -27.42 59.78 8.80
N PRO A 53 -27.90 60.84 9.51
CA PRO A 53 -28.71 61.88 8.89
C PRO A 53 -28.02 62.39 7.62
N PRO A 54 -28.76 62.75 6.54
CA PRO A 54 -28.14 63.17 5.29
C PRO A 54 -27.32 64.43 5.56
N ALA A 55 -26.03 64.24 5.80
CA ALA A 55 -25.06 65.30 5.71
C ALA A 55 -25.22 65.87 4.30
N ASP A 56 -25.40 67.18 4.21
CA ASP A 56 -25.57 67.89 2.95
C ASP A 56 -24.34 67.61 2.06
N ARG A 57 -24.44 66.61 1.18
CA ARG A 57 -23.30 66.08 0.41
C ARG A 57 -22.92 67.01 -0.74
N GLY A 58 -23.68 68.10 -0.93
CA GLY A 58 -23.50 69.08 -2.01
C GLY A 58 -23.95 68.58 -3.39
N PHE A 59 -24.64 67.44 -3.48
CA PHE A 59 -25.22 66.93 -4.72
C PHE A 59 -26.54 66.16 -4.47
N PRO A 60 -27.50 66.23 -5.40
CA PRO A 60 -28.75 65.47 -5.31
C PRO A 60 -28.51 63.97 -5.54
N ALA A 61 -29.12 63.12 -4.70
CA ALA A 61 -28.87 61.67 -4.69
C ALA A 61 -29.49 60.92 -5.88
N ASP A 62 -30.62 61.41 -6.41
CA ASP A 62 -31.42 60.72 -7.43
C ASP A 62 -31.33 61.37 -8.82
N THR A 63 -30.45 62.36 -9.00
CA THR A 63 -30.26 63.03 -10.29
C THR A 63 -29.12 62.37 -11.08
N PRO A 64 -29.31 62.03 -12.37
CA PRO A 64 -28.22 61.57 -13.22
C PRO A 64 -27.09 62.60 -13.29
N ILE A 65 -25.83 62.15 -13.35
CA ILE A 65 -24.64 63.04 -13.42
C ILE A 65 -24.75 64.07 -14.57
N ALA A 66 -25.36 63.67 -15.69
CA ALA A 66 -25.57 64.53 -16.86
C ALA A 66 -26.52 65.72 -16.60
N GLU A 67 -27.39 65.62 -15.60
CA GLU A 67 -28.37 66.66 -15.22
C GLU A 67 -27.91 67.47 -14.00
N MET A 68 -26.76 67.11 -13.40
CA MET A 68 -26.17 67.84 -12.28
C MET A 68 -25.43 69.10 -12.74
N THR A 69 -25.40 70.14 -11.90
CA THR A 69 -24.51 71.28 -12.14
C THR A 69 -23.05 70.85 -12.00
N VAL A 70 -22.12 71.59 -12.61
CA VAL A 70 -20.67 71.28 -12.55
C VAL A 70 -20.17 71.17 -11.10
N GLU A 71 -20.69 72.02 -10.21
CA GLU A 71 -20.36 72.03 -8.79
C GLU A 71 -20.84 70.75 -8.08
N GLN A 72 -22.05 70.29 -8.41
CA GLN A 72 -22.61 69.04 -7.90
C GLN A 72 -21.88 67.81 -8.44
N GLN A 73 -21.47 67.82 -9.71
CA GLN A 73 -20.65 66.76 -10.30
C GLN A 73 -19.30 66.64 -9.60
N LEU A 74 -18.63 67.77 -9.33
CA LEU A 74 -17.36 67.77 -8.59
C LEU A 74 -17.53 67.26 -7.16
N ALA A 75 -18.61 67.62 -6.48
CA ALA A 75 -18.93 67.11 -5.15
C ALA A 75 -19.20 65.59 -5.18
N TYR A 76 -19.93 65.11 -6.19
CA TYR A 76 -20.19 63.69 -6.43
C TYR A 76 -18.88 62.91 -6.62
N PHE A 77 -18.01 63.32 -7.54
CA PHE A 77 -16.75 62.63 -7.80
C PHE A 77 -15.84 62.61 -6.56
N LYS A 78 -15.70 63.75 -5.86
CA LYS A 78 -14.92 63.82 -4.61
C LYS A 78 -15.46 62.88 -3.53
N HIS A 79 -16.78 62.79 -3.37
CA HIS A 79 -17.40 61.90 -2.40
C HIS A 79 -17.15 60.42 -2.77
N HIS A 80 -17.33 60.05 -4.04
CA HIS A 80 -17.12 58.68 -4.49
C HIS A 80 -15.65 58.26 -4.48
N ASP A 81 -14.72 59.15 -4.82
CA ASP A 81 -13.29 58.88 -4.74
C ASP A 81 -12.83 58.71 -3.29
N ARG A 82 -13.34 59.54 -2.36
CA ARG A 82 -13.07 59.35 -0.93
C ARG A 82 -13.59 58.01 -0.44
N ARG A 83 -14.79 57.61 -0.83
CA ARG A 83 -15.38 56.30 -0.51
C ARG A 83 -14.57 55.14 -1.08
N LYS A 84 -14.11 55.23 -2.32
CA LYS A 84 -13.25 54.21 -2.95
C LYS A 84 -11.89 54.14 -2.25
N ALA A 85 -11.29 55.28 -1.92
CA ALA A 85 -10.03 55.34 -1.19
C ALA A 85 -10.16 54.75 0.23
N GLU A 86 -11.25 55.05 0.95
CA GLU A 86 -11.54 54.46 2.25
C GLU A 86 -11.80 52.95 2.15
N GLN A 87 -12.48 52.50 1.09
CA GLN A 87 -12.69 51.08 0.83
C GLN A 87 -11.37 50.36 0.52
N LEU A 88 -10.52 50.91 -0.34
CA LEU A 88 -9.19 50.36 -0.62
C LEU A 88 -8.31 50.31 0.63
N LYS A 89 -8.37 51.31 1.51
CA LYS A 89 -7.69 51.29 2.81
C LYS A 89 -8.15 50.13 3.70
N LYS A 90 -9.45 49.78 3.69
CA LYS A 90 -9.97 48.61 4.43
C LYS A 90 -9.38 47.28 3.92
N PHE A 91 -9.07 47.20 2.63
CA PHE A 91 -8.38 46.07 2.01
C PHE A 91 -6.85 46.20 2.04
N GLY A 92 -6.30 47.01 2.93
CA GLY A 92 -4.86 47.18 3.10
C GLY A 92 -4.15 47.86 1.92
N GLY A 93 -4.90 48.49 1.00
CA GLY A 93 -4.33 49.10 -0.20
C GLY A 93 -3.86 48.10 -1.25
N ILE A 94 -4.36 46.86 -1.24
CA ILE A 94 -4.06 45.88 -2.28
C ILE A 94 -4.49 46.45 -3.63
N THR A 95 -3.53 46.56 -4.55
CA THR A 95 -3.81 47.00 -5.91
C THR A 95 -4.41 45.85 -6.72
N PRO A 96 -5.13 46.16 -7.81
CA PRO A 96 -5.62 45.13 -8.73
C PRO A 96 -4.49 44.24 -9.29
N GLU A 97 -3.29 44.80 -9.52
CA GLU A 97 -2.14 43.99 -9.95
C GLU A 97 -1.67 43.04 -8.85
N ALA A 98 -1.61 43.50 -7.60
CA ALA A 98 -1.23 42.66 -6.47
C ALA A 98 -2.24 41.51 -6.23
N ALA A 99 -3.54 41.78 -6.42
CA ALA A 99 -4.57 40.74 -6.35
C ALA A 99 -4.42 39.69 -7.46
N ARG A 100 -4.12 40.11 -8.70
CA ARG A 100 -3.83 39.17 -9.80
C ARG A 100 -2.58 38.34 -9.54
N ALA A 101 -1.48 38.97 -9.12
CA ALA A 101 -0.24 38.27 -8.82
C ALA A 101 -0.42 37.24 -7.68
N ALA A 102 -1.26 37.54 -6.68
CA ALA A 102 -1.59 36.58 -5.63
C ALA A 102 -2.41 35.40 -6.17
N ALA A 103 -3.40 35.65 -7.02
CA ALA A 103 -4.20 34.60 -7.67
C ALA A 103 -3.35 33.69 -8.55
N ASP A 104 -2.43 34.26 -9.34
CA ASP A 104 -1.53 33.50 -10.21
C ASP A 104 -0.61 32.57 -9.39
N ARG A 105 -0.06 33.07 -8.27
CA ARG A 105 0.77 32.27 -7.35
C ARG A 105 -0.01 31.13 -6.70
N VAL A 106 -1.25 31.39 -6.28
CA VAL A 106 -2.12 30.33 -5.72
C VAL A 106 -2.37 29.25 -6.78
N ALA A 107 -2.72 29.64 -8.01
CA ALA A 107 -2.96 28.71 -9.10
C ALA A 107 -1.71 27.91 -9.51
N GLU A 108 -0.51 28.48 -9.38
CA GLU A 108 0.75 27.75 -9.60
C GLU A 108 1.02 26.74 -8.49
N LEU A 109 0.90 27.14 -7.22
CA LEU A 109 1.07 26.24 -6.08
C LEU A 109 0.06 25.09 -6.08
N GLU A 110 -1.19 25.34 -6.46
CA GLU A 110 -2.20 24.30 -6.59
C GLU A 110 -1.84 23.29 -7.70
N ARG A 111 -1.35 23.78 -8.85
CA ARG A 111 -0.89 22.89 -9.93
C ARG A 111 0.32 22.06 -9.51
N GLU A 112 1.28 22.66 -8.82
CA GLU A 112 2.44 21.94 -8.30
C GLU A 112 2.03 20.87 -7.29
N GLN A 113 1.15 21.20 -6.34
CA GLN A 113 0.66 20.26 -5.34
C GLN A 113 -0.15 19.12 -5.95
N LEU A 114 -1.05 19.42 -6.90
CA LEU A 114 -1.77 18.38 -7.65
C LEU A 114 -0.79 17.45 -8.37
N SER A 115 0.22 18.00 -9.05
CA SER A 115 1.22 17.19 -9.75
C SER A 115 2.07 16.32 -8.80
N ALA A 116 2.36 16.80 -7.59
CA ALA A 116 3.09 16.05 -6.58
C ALA A 116 2.21 14.93 -5.98
N ALA A 117 0.94 15.22 -5.70
CA ALA A 117 -0.03 14.24 -5.22
C ALA A 117 -0.27 13.13 -6.26
N ASP A 118 -0.41 13.47 -7.53
CA ASP A 118 -0.60 12.50 -8.62
C ASP A 118 0.59 11.56 -8.76
N LYS A 119 1.82 12.10 -8.68
CA LYS A 119 3.04 11.28 -8.65
C LYS A 119 3.09 10.35 -7.44
N ALA A 120 2.79 10.87 -6.26
CA ALA A 120 2.78 10.06 -5.04
C ALA A 120 1.76 8.91 -5.12
N ILE A 121 0.59 9.13 -5.73
CA ILE A 121 -0.41 8.08 -5.95
C ILE A 121 0.08 7.04 -6.97
N ALA A 122 0.74 7.47 -8.04
CA ALA A 122 1.33 6.55 -9.01
C ALA A 122 2.42 5.68 -8.36
N ASP A 123 3.36 6.30 -7.65
CA ASP A 123 4.44 5.61 -6.95
C ASP A 123 3.89 4.61 -5.91
N ALA A 124 2.86 5.01 -5.16
CA ALA A 124 2.21 4.13 -4.18
C ALA A 124 1.52 2.93 -4.84
N ARG A 125 0.90 3.12 -6.02
CA ARG A 125 0.32 2.01 -6.79
C ARG A 125 1.38 1.06 -7.29
N ASP A 126 2.48 1.58 -7.82
CA ASP A 126 3.59 0.78 -8.31
C ASP A 126 4.21 -0.04 -7.18
N GLN A 127 4.47 0.59 -6.02
CA GLN A 127 4.95 -0.11 -4.82
C GLN A 127 3.98 -1.19 -4.36
N ALA A 128 2.69 -0.88 -4.22
CA ALA A 128 1.69 -1.87 -3.82
C ALA A 128 1.61 -3.04 -4.81
N SER A 129 1.73 -2.78 -6.11
CA SER A 129 1.74 -3.81 -7.14
C SER A 129 2.99 -4.71 -7.06
N ALA A 130 4.15 -4.12 -6.80
CA ALA A 130 5.41 -4.84 -6.63
C ALA A 130 5.39 -5.72 -5.38
N GLU A 131 4.89 -5.20 -4.25
CA GLU A 131 4.74 -5.95 -3.01
C GLU A 131 3.73 -7.11 -3.14
N ALA A 132 2.60 -6.86 -3.82
CA ALA A 132 1.61 -7.90 -4.09
C ALA A 132 2.17 -9.02 -4.99
N THR A 133 2.94 -8.65 -6.01
CA THR A 133 3.61 -9.60 -6.90
C THR A 133 4.64 -10.41 -6.14
N ALA A 134 5.53 -9.76 -5.37
CA ALA A 134 6.54 -10.43 -4.57
C ALA A 134 5.95 -11.40 -3.54
N THR A 135 4.85 -11.00 -2.87
CA THR A 135 4.14 -11.86 -1.91
C THR A 135 3.52 -13.08 -2.61
N THR A 136 2.92 -12.86 -3.78
CA THR A 136 2.32 -13.95 -4.57
C THR A 136 3.37 -14.91 -5.08
N GLU A 137 4.47 -14.40 -5.63
CA GLU A 137 5.61 -15.20 -6.08
C GLU A 137 6.22 -16.01 -4.94
N ALA A 138 6.40 -15.42 -3.77
CA ALA A 138 6.90 -16.13 -2.59
C ALA A 138 5.97 -17.28 -2.18
N ARG A 139 4.65 -17.05 -2.19
CA ARG A 139 3.65 -18.09 -1.90
C ARG A 139 3.68 -19.21 -2.93
N VAL A 140 3.63 -18.87 -4.22
CA VAL A 140 3.69 -19.87 -5.31
C VAL A 140 5.00 -20.66 -5.25
N ARG A 141 6.12 -20.00 -4.98
CA ARG A 141 7.42 -20.67 -4.82
C ARG A 141 7.41 -21.65 -3.64
N ALA A 142 6.85 -21.26 -2.49
CA ALA A 142 6.73 -22.15 -1.34
C ALA A 142 5.83 -23.36 -1.62
N GLU A 143 4.69 -23.16 -2.29
CA GLU A 143 3.79 -24.24 -2.71
C GLU A 143 4.49 -25.22 -3.68
N MET A 144 5.19 -24.70 -4.69
CA MET A 144 5.94 -25.51 -5.65
C MET A 144 7.09 -26.28 -4.99
N ALA A 145 7.81 -25.66 -4.05
CA ALA A 145 8.87 -26.32 -3.28
C ALA A 145 8.31 -27.49 -2.46
N GLY A 146 7.15 -27.31 -1.83
CA GLY A 146 6.45 -28.38 -1.11
C GLY A 146 6.09 -29.55 -2.03
N GLN A 147 5.53 -29.28 -3.21
CA GLN A 147 5.20 -30.31 -4.19
C GLN A 147 6.43 -31.06 -4.70
N LEU A 148 7.55 -30.36 -4.95
CA LEU A 148 8.79 -30.98 -5.39
C LEU A 148 9.43 -31.84 -4.29
N LEU A 149 9.34 -31.41 -3.03
CA LEU A 149 9.74 -32.20 -1.87
C LEU A 149 8.92 -33.50 -1.79
N GLU A 150 7.59 -33.40 -1.82
CA GLU A 150 6.69 -34.56 -1.78
C GLU A 150 6.96 -35.53 -2.94
N ALA A 151 7.07 -35.02 -4.17
CA ALA A 151 7.34 -35.83 -5.35
C ALA A 151 8.71 -36.54 -5.26
N THR A 152 9.73 -35.84 -4.76
CA THR A 152 11.08 -36.42 -4.63
C THR A 152 11.14 -37.47 -3.52
N VAL A 153 10.46 -37.24 -2.39
CA VAL A 153 10.36 -38.21 -1.29
C VAL A 153 9.57 -39.45 -1.73
N ALA A 154 8.45 -39.28 -2.44
CA ALA A 154 7.68 -40.40 -2.98
C ALA A 154 8.49 -41.25 -3.96
N GLY A 155 9.33 -40.61 -4.79
CA GLY A 155 10.23 -41.27 -5.74
C GLY A 155 11.49 -41.90 -5.14
N SER A 156 11.74 -41.73 -3.83
CA SER A 156 12.99 -42.18 -3.18
C SER A 156 13.06 -43.68 -2.88
N GLY A 157 11.96 -44.42 -3.03
CA GLY A 157 11.89 -45.86 -2.72
C GLY A 157 11.84 -46.19 -1.22
N LEU A 158 11.71 -45.18 -0.34
CA LEU A 158 11.52 -45.39 1.09
C LEU A 158 10.13 -45.99 1.40
N PRO A 159 9.97 -46.79 2.48
CA PRO A 159 8.66 -47.20 2.99
C PRO A 159 7.78 -46.00 3.34
N GLU A 160 6.46 -46.10 3.15
CA GLU A 160 5.51 -45.00 3.35
C GLU A 160 5.58 -44.35 4.75
N ALA A 161 5.81 -45.15 5.80
CA ALA A 161 5.98 -44.64 7.16
C ALA A 161 7.24 -43.76 7.31
N GLN A 162 8.32 -44.10 6.60
CA GLN A 162 9.54 -43.30 6.58
C GLN A 162 9.38 -42.04 5.72
N GLN A 163 8.66 -42.14 4.59
CA GLN A 163 8.31 -40.96 3.77
C GLN A 163 7.55 -39.92 4.59
N LYS A 164 6.52 -40.36 5.35
CA LYS A 164 5.74 -39.48 6.24
C LYS A 164 6.61 -38.86 7.34
N ALA A 165 7.52 -39.61 7.94
CA ALA A 165 8.44 -39.09 8.95
C ALA A 165 9.38 -38.01 8.36
N VAL A 166 9.90 -38.24 7.15
CA VAL A 166 10.74 -37.27 6.44
C VAL A 166 9.96 -36.00 6.10
N LEU A 167 8.75 -36.10 5.56
CA LEU A 167 7.92 -34.93 5.25
C LEU A 167 7.53 -34.14 6.50
N ALA A 168 7.34 -34.82 7.64
CA ALA A 168 7.02 -34.16 8.91
C ALA A 168 8.21 -33.39 9.50
N MET A 169 9.45 -33.76 9.17
CA MET A 169 10.66 -33.16 9.75
C MET A 169 11.42 -32.24 8.79
N THR A 170 11.07 -32.25 7.51
CA THR A 170 11.80 -31.56 6.44
C THR A 170 11.03 -30.34 5.96
N ASP A 171 11.67 -29.18 6.00
CA ASP A 171 11.12 -27.94 5.46
C ASP A 171 11.60 -27.75 4.02
N ALA A 172 10.65 -27.63 3.08
CA ALA A 172 10.93 -27.41 1.67
C ALA A 172 11.72 -26.13 1.41
N ALA A 173 11.57 -25.12 2.27
CA ALA A 173 12.30 -23.85 2.14
C ALA A 173 13.82 -24.00 2.31
N LYS A 174 14.29 -25.04 3.03
CA LYS A 174 15.73 -25.31 3.23
C LYS A 174 16.43 -25.83 1.98
N PHE A 175 15.68 -26.26 0.98
CA PHE A 175 16.18 -26.75 -0.30
C PHE A 175 15.96 -25.75 -1.43
N LEU A 176 15.64 -24.49 -1.11
CA LEU A 176 15.67 -23.41 -2.08
C LEU A 176 17.06 -22.79 -2.08
N ASP A 177 17.64 -22.63 -3.26
CA ASP A 177 18.89 -21.90 -3.43
C ASP A 177 18.69 -20.37 -3.38
N GLU A 178 19.78 -19.61 -3.46
CA GLU A 178 19.75 -18.14 -3.45
C GLU A 178 18.96 -17.54 -4.63
N SER A 179 18.80 -18.31 -5.72
CA SER A 179 17.98 -17.93 -6.88
C SER A 179 16.51 -18.35 -6.76
N GLY A 180 16.14 -19.03 -5.67
CA GLY A 180 14.81 -19.55 -5.43
C GLY A 180 14.46 -20.80 -6.23
N THR A 181 15.45 -21.50 -6.80
CA THR A 181 15.26 -22.81 -7.44
C THR A 181 15.44 -23.94 -6.44
N PHE A 182 14.73 -25.05 -6.67
CA PHE A 182 14.70 -26.16 -5.73
C PHE A 182 15.88 -27.11 -5.98
N ASP A 183 16.76 -27.25 -4.99
CA ASP A 183 17.91 -28.14 -5.00
C ASP A 183 17.49 -29.61 -4.78
N THR A 184 17.02 -30.22 -5.86
CA THR A 184 16.68 -31.64 -5.88
C THR A 184 17.88 -32.55 -5.57
N ALA A 185 19.11 -32.12 -5.87
CA ALA A 185 20.32 -32.91 -5.65
C ALA A 185 20.68 -32.96 -4.16
N GLY A 186 20.66 -31.80 -3.49
CA GLY A 186 20.83 -31.69 -2.04
C GLY A 186 19.75 -32.45 -1.28
N LEU A 187 18.49 -32.39 -1.72
CA LEU A 187 17.42 -33.20 -1.12
C LEU A 187 17.68 -34.70 -1.27
N ARG A 188 18.07 -35.18 -2.45
CA ARG A 188 18.40 -36.60 -2.67
C ARG A 188 19.60 -37.04 -1.83
N ALA A 189 20.63 -36.20 -1.70
CA ALA A 189 21.77 -36.47 -0.82
C ALA A 189 21.33 -36.55 0.65
N HIS A 190 20.46 -35.65 1.10
CA HIS A 190 19.87 -35.70 2.44
C HIS A 190 19.06 -36.99 2.66
N LEU A 191 18.21 -37.39 1.71
CA LEU A 191 17.45 -38.64 1.77
C LEU A 191 18.34 -39.88 1.82
N ALA A 192 19.46 -39.88 1.09
CA ALA A 192 20.42 -40.99 1.10
C ALA A 192 21.03 -41.24 2.50
N THR A 193 21.15 -40.20 3.34
CA THR A 193 21.61 -40.38 4.73
C THR A 193 20.63 -41.19 5.58
N PHE A 194 19.32 -41.01 5.38
CA PHE A 194 18.27 -41.80 6.06
C PHE A 194 18.21 -43.25 5.56
N ALA A 195 18.39 -43.44 4.26
CA ALA A 195 18.48 -44.77 3.66
C ALA A 195 19.70 -45.55 4.19
N SER A 196 20.87 -44.88 4.30
CA SER A 196 22.09 -45.51 4.82
C SER A 196 22.00 -45.86 6.31
N THR A 197 21.29 -45.06 7.11
CA THR A 197 21.02 -45.34 8.54
C THR A 197 20.12 -46.57 8.70
N THR A 198 19.17 -46.78 7.78
CA THR A 198 18.32 -47.98 7.76
C THR A 198 19.11 -49.23 7.33
N GLN A 199 20.16 -49.07 6.50
CA GLN A 199 21.05 -50.15 6.07
C GLN A 199 22.13 -50.52 7.10
N SER A 200 22.29 -49.73 8.18
CA SER A 200 23.09 -50.08 9.36
C SER A 200 22.36 -51.03 10.33
N GLY A 201 21.21 -51.56 9.92
CA GLY A 201 20.82 -52.92 10.31
C GLY A 201 21.77 -53.92 9.64
N THR A 202 23.05 -53.92 10.01
CA THR A 202 23.85 -55.14 9.99
C THR A 202 23.01 -56.12 10.80
N SER A 203 22.33 -57.05 10.11
CA SER A 203 21.81 -58.21 10.76
C SER A 203 22.98 -58.76 11.55
N ARG A 204 22.88 -58.69 12.89
CA ARG A 204 23.77 -59.45 13.75
C ARG A 204 23.48 -60.89 13.37
N GLN A 205 24.30 -61.41 12.45
CA GLN A 205 24.25 -62.77 11.99
C GLN A 205 24.64 -63.63 13.19
N TRP A 206 23.63 -63.98 13.97
CA TRP A 206 23.73 -64.95 15.05
C TRP A 206 24.00 -66.31 14.42
N GLY A 207 25.27 -66.55 14.06
CA GLY A 207 25.88 -67.87 13.98
C GLY A 207 25.20 -68.93 13.11
N GLN A 208 24.40 -68.57 12.11
CA GLN A 208 23.62 -69.55 11.35
C GLN A 208 23.71 -69.31 9.83
N SER A 209 24.89 -69.51 9.26
CA SER A 209 25.01 -69.95 7.87
C SER A 209 26.21 -70.88 7.77
N GLY A 210 25.90 -72.17 7.62
CA GLY A 210 26.89 -73.19 7.32
C GLY A 210 27.56 -72.95 5.95
N ASN A 211 28.71 -73.61 5.81
CA ASN A 211 29.39 -73.96 4.57
C ASN A 211 30.20 -72.86 3.85
N ASN A 212 31.14 -72.21 4.54
CA ASN A 212 32.43 -71.86 3.93
C ASN A 212 33.50 -71.49 4.98
N GLN A 213 33.83 -72.45 5.84
CA GLN A 213 35.02 -72.35 6.68
C GLN A 213 36.22 -72.89 5.87
N PRO A 214 37.29 -72.12 5.63
CA PRO A 214 38.55 -72.73 5.20
C PRO A 214 38.93 -73.80 6.25
N PRO A 215 39.48 -74.96 5.85
CA PRO A 215 39.74 -76.03 6.80
C PRO A 215 40.58 -75.48 7.94
N ALA A 216 40.08 -75.63 9.17
CA ALA A 216 40.84 -75.31 10.35
C ALA A 216 42.18 -76.06 10.26
N ASN A 217 43.30 -75.37 10.49
CA ASN A 217 44.62 -75.98 10.50
C ASN A 217 44.57 -77.19 11.43
N THR A 218 44.67 -78.39 10.85
CA THR A 218 44.62 -79.63 11.60
C THR A 218 45.78 -79.63 12.61
N GLY A 219 45.61 -80.27 13.77
CA GLY A 219 46.67 -80.35 14.78
C GLY A 219 47.99 -80.89 14.21
N ALA A 220 47.91 -81.69 13.14
CA ALA A 220 49.05 -82.13 12.34
C ALA A 220 49.82 -80.98 11.67
N ALA A 221 49.14 -79.97 11.10
CA ALA A 221 49.77 -78.81 10.47
C ALA A 221 50.46 -77.90 11.50
N LEU A 222 49.88 -77.74 12.69
CA LEU A 222 50.51 -77.02 13.80
C LEU A 222 51.72 -77.79 14.37
N GLY A 223 51.62 -79.11 14.48
CA GLY A 223 52.73 -79.96 14.91
C GLY A 223 53.92 -79.94 13.94
N LEU A 224 53.65 -79.96 12.64
CA LEU A 224 54.68 -79.89 11.60
C LEU A 224 55.36 -78.50 11.58
N ALA A 225 54.59 -77.42 11.77
CA ALA A 225 55.14 -76.07 11.90
C ALA A 225 55.99 -75.89 13.17
N GLU A 226 55.57 -76.47 14.30
CA GLU A 226 56.33 -76.45 15.55
C GLU A 226 57.61 -77.31 15.43
N ALA A 227 57.56 -78.46 14.76
CA ALA A 227 58.72 -79.31 14.48
C ALA A 227 59.72 -78.60 13.54
N HIS A 228 59.25 -77.92 12.49
CA HIS A 228 60.12 -77.12 11.61
C HIS A 228 60.80 -75.97 12.37
N LYS A 229 60.10 -75.34 13.33
CA LYS A 229 60.71 -74.31 14.19
C LYS A 229 61.76 -74.87 15.14
N ARG A 230 61.56 -76.08 15.67
CA ARG A 230 62.47 -76.71 16.65
C ARG A 230 63.66 -77.43 16.03
N PHE A 231 63.49 -78.02 14.85
CA PHE A 231 64.48 -78.90 14.23
C PHE A 231 64.94 -78.45 12.83
N GLY A 232 64.31 -77.43 12.23
CA GLY A 232 64.63 -76.94 10.88
C GLY A 232 65.85 -76.02 10.79
N LYS A 233 66.64 -75.90 11.86
CA LYS A 233 67.91 -75.16 11.84
C LYS A 233 68.98 -76.02 12.51
N ASN A 234 69.48 -77.00 11.76
CA ASN A 234 70.85 -77.56 11.80
C ASN A 234 70.92 -78.80 10.90
N SER A 235 71.28 -78.60 9.63
CA SER A 235 72.12 -79.43 8.72
C SER A 235 71.77 -79.12 7.27
#